data_AF-A0A7V9JWK4-F1
#
_entry.id   AF-A0A7V9JWK4-F1
#
_cell.length_a   1.000
_cell.length_b   1.000
_cell.length_c   1.000
_cell.angle_alpha   90.00
_cell.angle_beta   90.00
_cell.angle_gamma   90.00
#
_symmetry.space_group_name_H-M   'P 1'
#
loop_
_entity.id
_entity.type
_entity.pdbx_description
1 polymer ?
#
loop_
_entity_poly.entity_id
_entity_poly.type
_entity_poly.pdbx_seq_one_letter_code
_entity_poly.pdbx_strand_id
1 'polypeptide(L)'
;MARKYNLNIMSYKNLKSGRKNNAMNISTVDTVRDELIKENQTFRELVQQHQNYEKRLSELAQLIYPNDEELLEETTLKKKKLNIKDEIYAMIQNYPVT
;
A
#
# COMPACT_ATOMS: atom_id res chain seq x y z
N MET A 1 21.69 -7.05 -13.25
CA MET A 1 21.93 -6.09 -12.15
C MET A 1 20.72 -6.10 -11.24
N ALA A 2 20.94 -6.40 -9.96
CA ALA A 2 19.95 -6.86 -9.00
C ALA A 2 18.76 -5.91 -8.82
N ARG A 3 17.56 -6.44 -9.04
CA ARG A 3 16.28 -5.80 -8.71
C ARG A 3 16.16 -5.82 -7.19
N LYS A 4 16.77 -4.84 -6.53
CA LYS A 4 16.51 -4.53 -5.12
C LYS A 4 15.06 -4.07 -5.04
N TYR A 5 14.13 -5.01 -4.92
CA TYR A 5 12.79 -4.71 -4.47
C TYR A 5 12.97 -4.05 -3.10
N ASN A 6 12.71 -2.75 -3.04
CA ASN A 6 12.64 -1.99 -1.81
C ASN A 6 11.53 -2.61 -0.96
N LEU A 7 11.90 -3.59 -0.14
CA LEU A 7 11.08 -4.37 0.79
C LEU A 7 10.66 -3.53 2.02
N ASN A 8 10.37 -2.25 1.84
CA ASN A 8 9.96 -1.38 2.95
C ASN A 8 8.80 -0.46 2.59
N ILE A 9 7.72 -1.03 2.07
CA ILE A 9 6.48 -0.30 1.70
C ILE A 9 5.24 -0.81 2.43
N MET A 10 5.42 -1.68 3.42
CA MET A 10 4.33 -2.16 4.27
C MET A 10 4.77 -2.16 5.73
N SER A 11 5.37 -1.05 6.18
CA SER A 11 5.43 -0.80 7.62
C SER A 11 4.00 -0.60 8.09
N TYR A 12 3.43 -1.60 8.76
CA TYR A 12 2.09 -1.58 9.39
C TYR A 12 1.95 -0.55 10.53
N LYS A 13 2.79 0.48 10.53
CA LYS A 13 2.84 1.56 11.51
C LYS A 13 2.83 2.89 10.78
N ASN A 14 1.63 3.39 10.52
CA ASN A 14 1.25 4.80 10.62
C ASN A 14 -0.16 4.99 10.04
N LEU A 15 -1.18 4.60 10.81
CA LEU A 15 -2.55 5.03 10.59
C LEU A 15 -3.05 5.68 11.88
N LYS A 16 -2.95 7.02 11.95
CA LYS A 16 -3.90 7.80 12.72
C LYS A 16 -5.27 7.69 12.03
N SER A 17 -5.98 6.61 12.30
CA SER A 17 -7.44 6.55 12.16
C SER A 17 -7.92 5.39 13.03
N GLY A 18 -8.79 5.71 13.98
CA GLY A 18 -9.22 4.85 15.08
C GLY A 18 -10.02 3.62 14.65
N ARG A 19 -9.33 2.61 14.11
CA ARG A 19 -9.80 1.23 14.07
C ARG A 19 -8.67 0.31 14.52
N LYS A 20 -8.65 0.02 15.83
CA LYS A 20 -7.96 -1.15 16.37
C LYS A 20 -8.58 -2.36 15.68
N ASN A 21 -7.78 -3.27 15.09
CA ASN A 21 -7.99 -4.72 15.17
C ASN A 21 -6.87 -5.51 14.46
N ASN A 22 -6.38 -6.49 15.21
CA ASN A 22 -5.74 -7.76 14.86
C ASN A 22 -4.32 -7.78 14.27
N ALA A 23 -3.41 -8.08 15.19
CA ALA A 23 -2.10 -8.66 14.97
C ALA A 23 -2.21 -10.01 14.24
N MET A 24 -2.25 -9.98 12.91
CA MET A 24 -1.72 -11.08 12.10
C MET A 24 -0.20 -11.13 12.31
N ASN A 25 0.36 -12.32 12.45
CA ASN A 25 1.81 -12.50 12.62
C ASN A 25 2.52 -11.89 11.40
N ILE A 26 3.37 -10.88 11.63
CA ILE A 26 4.03 -10.13 10.56
C ILE A 26 4.73 -11.05 9.54
N SER A 27 5.29 -12.16 10.02
CA SER A 27 6.00 -13.14 9.21
C SER A 27 5.06 -13.97 8.33
N THR A 28 3.83 -14.28 8.76
CA THR A 28 2.86 -15.00 7.93
C THR A 28 2.22 -14.11 6.87
N VAL A 29 2.15 -12.79 7.12
CA VAL A 29 1.64 -11.85 6.13
C VAL A 29 2.64 -11.66 4.99
N ASP A 30 3.94 -11.60 5.31
CA ASP A 30 4.99 -11.47 4.30
C ASP A 30 5.07 -12.71 3.39
N THR A 31 4.88 -13.92 3.93
CA THR A 31 4.85 -15.15 3.11
C THR A 31 3.65 -15.20 2.16
N VAL A 32 2.44 -14.94 2.67
CA VAL A 32 1.20 -14.88 1.86
C VAL A 32 1.32 -13.82 0.76
N ARG A 33 1.92 -12.67 1.09
CA ARG A 33 2.17 -11.60 0.12
C ARG A 33 3.10 -12.07 -0.99
N ASP A 34 4.20 -12.74 -0.66
CA ASP A 34 5.16 -13.21 -1.66
C ASP A 34 4.55 -14.25 -2.59
N GLU A 35 3.68 -15.11 -2.09
CA GLU A 35 2.89 -16.06 -2.89
C GLU A 35 1.90 -15.34 -3.81
N LEU A 36 1.11 -14.41 -3.27
CA LEU A 36 0.19 -13.58 -4.06
C LEU A 36 0.91 -12.76 -5.14
N ILE A 37 2.11 -12.24 -4.87
CA ILE A 37 2.92 -11.54 -5.88
C ILE A 37 3.31 -12.49 -7.02
N LYS A 38 3.61 -13.77 -6.73
CA LYS A 38 3.97 -14.74 -7.78
C LYS A 38 2.76 -15.19 -8.59
N GLU A 39 1.64 -15.44 -7.92
CA GLU A 39 0.51 -16.15 -8.52
C GLU A 39 -0.59 -15.22 -9.03
N ASN A 40 -0.78 -14.05 -8.42
CA ASN A 40 -1.94 -13.19 -8.68
C ASN A 40 -1.57 -11.89 -9.39
N GLN A 41 -1.96 -11.80 -10.67
CA GLN A 41 -1.71 -10.61 -11.50
C GLN A 41 -2.41 -9.35 -10.96
N THR A 42 -3.67 -9.46 -10.53
CA THR A 42 -4.43 -8.35 -9.95
C THR A 42 -3.76 -7.83 -8.68
N PHE A 43 -3.27 -8.73 -7.82
CA PHE A 43 -2.54 -8.34 -6.61
C PHE A 43 -1.26 -7.55 -6.95
N ARG A 44 -0.50 -8.00 -7.95
CA ARG A 44 0.68 -7.27 -8.44
C ARG A 44 0.32 -5.86 -8.90
N GLU A 45 -0.76 -5.71 -9.66
CA GLU A 45 -1.23 -4.42 -10.16
C GLU A 45 -1.66 -3.50 -9.01
N LEU A 46 -2.37 -4.02 -8.00
CA LEU A 46 -2.75 -3.26 -6.81
C LEU A 46 -1.51 -2.77 -6.04
N VAL A 47 -0.52 -3.65 -5.82
CA VAL A 47 0.73 -3.28 -5.16
C VAL A 47 1.48 -2.20 -5.95
N GLN A 48 1.53 -2.31 -7.27
CA GLN A 48 2.16 -1.31 -8.13
C GLN A 48 1.42 0.03 -8.07
N GLN A 49 0.09 0.03 -8.15
CA GLN A 49 -0.72 1.24 -8.04
C GLN A 49 -0.54 1.92 -6.67
N HIS A 50 -0.50 1.14 -5.59
CA HIS A 50 -0.22 1.65 -4.25
C HIS A 50 1.15 2.35 -4.18
N GLN A 51 2.19 1.73 -4.75
CA GLN A 51 3.53 2.34 -4.83
C GLN A 51 3.53 3.64 -5.65
N ASN A 52 2.81 3.67 -6.76
CA ASN A 52 2.72 4.86 -7.61
C ASN A 52 2.04 6.03 -6.88
N TYR A 53 0.95 5.76 -6.16
CA TYR A 53 0.29 6.78 -5.34
C TYR A 53 1.19 7.26 -4.20
N GLU A 54 1.93 6.37 -3.56
CA GLU A 54 2.88 6.77 -2.51
C GLU A 54 3.97 7.68 -3.05
N LYS A 55 4.53 7.34 -4.22
CA LYS A 55 5.54 8.19 -4.87
C LYS A 55 4.98 9.58 -5.17
N ARG A 56 3.80 9.66 -5.78
CA ARG A 56 3.18 10.95 -6.11
C ARG A 56 2.81 11.77 -4.88
N LEU A 57 2.30 11.13 -3.82
CA LEU A 57 2.04 11.79 -2.54
C LEU A 57 3.33 12.33 -1.90
N SER A 58 4.44 11.59 -2.00
CA SER A 58 5.74 12.06 -1.53
C SER A 58 6.24 13.28 -2.32
N GLU A 59 5.99 13.33 -3.63
CA GLU A 59 6.32 14.50 -4.46
C GLU A 59 5.47 15.72 -4.04
N LEU A 60 4.15 15.54 -3.89
CA LEU A 60 3.23 16.61 -3.46
C LEU A 60 3.58 17.15 -2.06
N ALA A 61 3.99 16.27 -1.13
CA ALA A 61 4.39 16.64 0.22
C ALA A 61 5.68 17.48 0.29
N GLN A 62 6.49 17.51 -0.78
CA GLN A 62 7.70 18.33 -0.88
C GLN A 62 7.42 19.74 -1.40
N LEU A 63 6.20 20.02 -1.87
CA LEU A 63 5.82 21.35 -2.33
C LEU A 63 5.71 22.32 -1.15
N ILE A 64 6.41 23.44 -1.23
CA ILE A 64 6.39 24.48 -0.19
C ILE A 64 5.08 25.28 -0.24
N TYR A 65 4.56 25.52 -1.45
CA TYR A 65 3.33 26.28 -1.69
C TYR A 65 2.45 25.55 -2.73
N PRO A 66 1.71 24.51 -2.31
CA PRO A 66 0.82 23.80 -3.21
C PRO A 66 -0.39 24.66 -3.61
N ASN A 67 -0.82 24.55 -4.85
CA ASN A 67 -2.03 25.18 -5.37
C ASN A 67 -3.28 24.30 -5.13
N ASP A 68 -4.47 24.82 -5.46
CA ASP A 68 -5.75 24.13 -5.22
C ASP A 68 -5.86 22.79 -5.96
N GLU A 69 -5.31 22.69 -7.18
CA GLU A 69 -5.30 21.44 -7.94
C GLU A 69 -4.40 20.39 -7.27
N GLU A 70 -3.24 20.80 -6.78
CA GLU A 70 -2.28 19.93 -6.07
C GLU A 70 -2.85 19.44 -4.73
N LEU A 71 -3.54 20.30 -3.98
CA LEU A 71 -4.22 19.93 -2.73
C LEU A 71 -5.39 18.96 -2.98
N LEU A 72 -6.15 19.20 -4.05
CA LEU A 72 -7.24 18.31 -4.46
C LEU A 72 -6.70 16.95 -4.94
N GLU A 73 -5.60 16.96 -5.70
CA GLU A 73 -4.88 15.76 -6.13
C GLU A 73 -4.43 14.96 -4.91
N GLU A 74 -3.76 15.59 -3.95
CA GLU A 74 -3.27 14.95 -2.73
C GLU A 74 -4.41 14.27 -1.95
N THR A 75 -5.52 14.98 -1.75
CA THR A 75 -6.71 14.46 -1.05
C THR A 75 -7.31 13.27 -1.80
N THR A 76 -7.36 13.35 -3.13
CA THR A 76 -7.89 12.28 -3.98
C THR A 76 -6.99 11.05 -3.95
N LEU A 77 -5.67 11.24 -4.06
CA LEU A 77 -4.68 10.16 -4.00
C LEU A 77 -4.67 9.46 -2.65
N LYS A 78 -4.81 10.20 -1.54
CA LYS A 78 -4.93 9.60 -0.19
C LYS A 78 -6.12 8.64 -0.10
N LYS A 79 -7.29 9.03 -0.63
CA LYS A 79 -8.49 8.18 -0.65
C LYS A 79 -8.28 6.94 -1.53
N LYS A 80 -7.76 7.12 -2.75
CA LYS A 80 -7.47 6.00 -3.66
C LYS A 80 -6.46 5.02 -3.05
N LYS A 81 -5.38 5.54 -2.44
CA LYS A 81 -4.37 4.73 -1.75
C LYS A 81 -4.98 3.95 -0.57
N LEU A 82 -5.89 4.55 0.20
CA LEU A 82 -6.60 3.87 1.28
C LEU A 82 -7.41 2.68 0.74
N ASN A 83 -8.21 2.89 -0.32
CA ASN A 83 -9.01 1.84 -0.93
C ASN A 83 -8.14 0.67 -1.44
N ILE A 84 -7.07 0.96 -2.18
CA ILE A 84 -6.16 -0.08 -2.68
C ILE A 84 -5.51 -0.85 -1.53
N LYS A 85 -5.11 -0.15 -0.46
CA LYS A 85 -4.55 -0.81 0.72
C LYS A 85 -5.57 -1.75 1.38
N ASP A 86 -6.82 -1.33 1.46
CA ASP A 86 -7.90 -2.16 2.02
C ASP A 86 -8.18 -3.39 1.14
N GLU A 87 -8.14 -3.25 -0.19
CA GLU A 87 -8.23 -4.38 -1.14
C GLU A 87 -7.07 -5.36 -1.01
N ILE A 88 -5.83 -4.86 -0.96
CA ILE A 88 -4.63 -5.68 -0.72
C ILE A 88 -4.77 -6.46 0.58
N TYR A 89 -5.23 -5.80 1.65
CA TYR A 89 -5.45 -6.45 2.94
C TYR A 89 -6.51 -7.54 2.84
N ALA A 90 -7.64 -7.28 2.18
CA ALA A 90 -8.69 -8.28 1.98
C ALA A 90 -8.17 -9.51 1.21
N MET A 91 -7.35 -9.32 0.17
CA MET A 91 -6.75 -10.43 -0.58
C MET A 91 -5.80 -11.26 0.28
N ILE A 92 -5.00 -10.63 1.13
CA ILE A 92 -4.11 -11.32 2.08
C ILE A 92 -4.92 -12.10 3.12
N GLN A 93 -5.95 -11.50 3.71
CA GLN A 93 -6.78 -12.16 4.74
C GLN A 93 -7.54 -13.36 4.20
N ASN A 94 -7.98 -13.29 2.94
CA ASN A 94 -8.75 -14.36 2.30
C ASN A 94 -7.86 -15.45 1.67
N TYR A 95 -6.54 -15.26 1.64
CA TYR A 95 -5.63 -16.26 1.09
C TYR A 95 -5.48 -17.42 2.08
N PRO A 96 -5.72 -18.67 1.65
CA PRO A 96 -5.60 -19.82 2.53
C PRO A 96 -4.13 -20.03 2.91
N VAL A 97 -3.80 -19.83 4.19
CA VAL A 97 -2.50 -20.22 4.73
C VAL A 97 -2.47 -21.75 4.77
N THR A 98 -1.60 -22.37 3.97
CA THR A 98 -1.47 -23.83 3.88
C THR A 98 -0.41 -24.34 4.86
#